data_AF-A0A9P6SSA3-F1
#
_entry.id   AF-A0A9P6SSA3-F1
#
_cell.length_a   1.000
_cell.length_b   1.000
_cell.length_c   1.000
_cell.angle_alpha   90.00
_cell.angle_beta   90.00
_cell.angle_gamma   90.00
#
_symmetry.space_group_name_H-M   'P 1'
#
loop_
_entity.id
_entity.type
_entity.pdbx_description
1 polymer ?
#
loop_
_entity_poly.entity_id
_entity_poly.type
_entity_poly.pdbx_seq_one_letter_code
_entity_poly.pdbx_strand_id
1 'polypeptide(L)'
;MYVRLISTLLFLTFCSLSTFVVATPPPPPSDDIMIVISPSYGNYTVGDELYVRANILSKMFKERNPVLTISIQKSIRYPKLNEEIGNIRARFLEDSSGFMFLLKKKWLIKEQSSVPFRIRVSWSAPKSGYQDSEDFYFHK
;
A
#
# COMPACT_ATOMS: atom_id res chain seq x y z
N MET A 1 -18.18 53.87 -19.67
CA MET A 1 -17.11 52.89 -20.00
C MET A 1 -16.81 52.00 -18.79
N TYR A 2 -17.71 51.07 -18.43
CA TYR A 2 -17.52 50.16 -17.27
C TYR A 2 -17.77 48.67 -17.61
N VAL A 3 -17.86 48.32 -18.89
CA VAL A 3 -18.22 46.96 -19.32
C VAL A 3 -16.99 46.04 -19.46
N ARG A 4 -15.77 46.61 -19.52
CA ARG A 4 -14.54 45.83 -19.73
C ARG A 4 -13.86 45.29 -18.45
N LEU A 5 -14.22 45.79 -17.27
CA LEU A 5 -13.59 45.38 -15.99
C LEU A 5 -14.27 44.19 -15.31
N ILE A 6 -15.54 43.91 -15.65
CA ILE A 6 -16.31 42.81 -15.06
C ILE A 6 -16.01 41.48 -15.77
N SER A 7 -15.74 41.52 -17.07
CA SER A 7 -15.49 40.32 -17.89
C SER A 7 -14.15 39.63 -17.57
N THR A 8 -13.11 40.41 -17.23
CA THR A 8 -11.80 39.87 -16.83
C THR A 8 -11.79 39.26 -15.43
N LEU A 9 -12.64 39.74 -14.51
CA LEU A 9 -12.73 39.17 -13.16
C LEU A 9 -13.44 37.80 -13.16
N LEU A 10 -14.42 37.60 -14.05
CA LEU A 10 -15.15 36.34 -14.22
C LEU A 10 -14.30 35.23 -14.85
N PHE A 11 -13.35 35.58 -15.73
CA PHE A 11 -12.45 34.58 -16.33
C PHE A 11 -11.35 34.10 -15.36
N LEU A 12 -10.94 34.93 -14.41
CA LEU A 12 -9.94 34.56 -13.41
C LEU A 12 -10.51 33.71 -12.27
N THR A 13 -11.80 33.82 -11.98
CA THR A 13 -12.47 32.98 -10.95
C THR A 13 -12.89 31.61 -11.46
N PHE A 14 -12.99 31.40 -12.78
CA PHE A 14 -13.25 30.07 -13.33
C PHE A 14 -12.00 29.17 -13.42
N CYS A 15 -10.80 29.76 -13.41
CA CYS A 15 -9.55 28.99 -13.36
C CYS A 15 -9.14 28.55 -11.94
N SER A 16 -9.84 28.99 -10.90
CA SER A 16 -9.63 28.54 -9.52
C SER A 16 -10.58 27.42 -9.08
N LEU A 17 -11.43 26.90 -9.99
CA LEU A 17 -12.03 25.57 -9.82
C LEU A 17 -10.95 24.51 -10.04
N SER A 18 -10.10 24.40 -9.02
CA SER A 18 -9.80 23.13 -8.37
C SER A 18 -9.87 21.93 -9.30
N THR A 19 -8.71 21.60 -9.87
CA THR A 19 -8.33 20.22 -10.13
C THR A 19 -8.35 19.46 -8.80
N PHE A 20 -9.55 19.21 -8.26
CA PHE A 20 -9.78 18.06 -7.41
C PHE A 20 -9.52 16.85 -8.30
N VAL A 21 -8.26 16.42 -8.34
CA VAL A 21 -7.94 15.03 -8.58
C VAL A 21 -8.65 14.30 -7.45
N VAL A 22 -9.91 13.93 -7.70
CA VAL A 22 -10.63 13.00 -6.85
C VAL A 22 -9.84 11.71 -7.00
N ALA A 23 -8.85 11.56 -6.12
CA ALA A 23 -8.15 10.31 -5.94
C ALA A 23 -9.26 9.30 -5.68
N THR A 24 -9.53 8.44 -6.67
CA THR A 24 -10.49 7.37 -6.53
C THR A 24 -10.14 6.67 -5.22
N PRO A 25 -11.10 6.49 -4.29
CA PRO A 25 -10.78 5.84 -3.03
C PRO A 25 -10.09 4.51 -3.35
N PRO A 26 -9.01 4.16 -2.63
CA PRO A 26 -8.34 2.89 -2.86
C PRO A 26 -9.39 1.76 -2.79
N PRO A 27 -9.30 0.73 -3.65
CA PRO A 27 -10.25 -0.37 -3.62
C PRO A 27 -10.32 -0.97 -2.21
N PRO A 28 -11.45 -1.52 -1.75
CA PRO A 28 -11.48 -2.17 -0.45
C PRO A 28 -10.50 -3.37 -0.42
N PRO A 29 -9.93 -3.70 0.76
CA PRO A 29 -9.11 -4.90 0.91
C PRO A 29 -9.91 -6.15 0.52
N SER A 30 -9.22 -7.15 -0.03
CA SER A 30 -9.82 -8.39 -0.50
C SER A 30 -9.67 -9.50 0.54
N ASP A 31 -10.34 -9.30 1.67
CA ASP A 31 -10.28 -10.17 2.86
C ASP A 31 -10.79 -11.60 2.59
N ASP A 32 -11.61 -11.78 1.56
CA ASP A 32 -12.15 -13.06 1.10
C ASP A 32 -11.12 -13.92 0.36
N ILE A 33 -10.05 -13.31 -0.16
CA ILE A 33 -9.03 -13.99 -0.95
C ILE A 33 -7.83 -14.35 -0.08
N MET A 34 -7.36 -13.42 0.74
CA MET A 34 -6.12 -13.55 1.48
C MET A 34 -6.14 -12.75 2.79
N ILE A 35 -5.44 -13.28 3.78
CA ILE A 35 -5.10 -12.56 5.02
C ILE A 35 -3.59 -12.41 5.08
N VAL A 36 -3.10 -11.20 5.33
CA VAL A 36 -1.67 -10.92 5.55
C VAL A 36 -1.49 -10.56 7.02
N ILE A 37 -0.64 -11.31 7.71
CA ILE A 37 -0.36 -11.16 9.13
C ILE A 37 1.14 -10.87 9.27
N SER A 38 1.48 -9.61 9.53
CA SER A 38 2.81 -9.25 10.02
C SER A 38 2.94 -9.71 11.48
N PRO A 39 4.16 -9.87 12.03
CA PRO A 39 4.29 -10.11 13.46
C PRO A 39 3.86 -8.83 14.18
N SER A 40 2.69 -8.91 14.79
CA SER A 40 2.03 -7.86 15.55
C SER A 40 2.95 -7.32 16.64
N TYR A 41 3.00 -5.99 16.80
CA TYR A 41 3.55 -5.30 17.98
C TYR A 41 5.07 -5.40 18.23
N GLY A 42 5.89 -5.44 17.18
CA GLY A 42 7.35 -5.29 17.30
C GLY A 42 7.82 -3.84 17.06
N ASN A 43 8.74 -3.35 17.89
CA ASN A 43 9.62 -2.24 17.54
C ASN A 43 10.85 -2.85 16.85
N TYR A 44 10.89 -2.78 15.53
CA TYR A 44 12.02 -3.31 14.76
C TYR A 44 13.08 -2.25 14.51
N THR A 45 14.30 -2.68 14.23
CA THR A 45 15.45 -1.85 13.85
C THR A 45 15.86 -2.11 12.42
N VAL A 46 16.63 -1.19 11.84
CA VAL A 46 17.23 -1.41 10.52
C VAL A 46 18.18 -2.61 10.59
N GLY A 47 17.99 -3.57 9.69
CA GLY A 47 18.75 -4.81 9.67
C GLY A 47 18.01 -6.00 10.29
N ASP A 48 16.87 -5.78 10.96
CA ASP A 48 16.05 -6.89 11.42
C ASP A 48 15.36 -7.60 10.25
N GLU A 49 15.17 -8.91 10.40
CA GLU A 49 14.38 -9.72 9.49
C GLU A 49 12.91 -9.69 9.92
N LEU A 50 12.04 -9.21 9.04
CA LEU A 50 10.60 -9.22 9.27
C LEU A 50 9.98 -10.44 8.59
N TYR A 51 9.35 -11.30 9.38
CA TYR A 51 8.60 -12.45 8.88
C TYR A 51 7.12 -12.15 8.74
N VAL A 52 6.60 -12.10 7.51
CA VAL A 52 5.18 -11.82 7.24
C VAL A 52 4.49 -13.10 6.81
N ARG A 53 3.47 -13.51 7.55
CA ARG A 53 2.60 -14.63 7.19
C ARG A 53 1.53 -14.17 6.20
N ALA A 54 1.22 -15.01 5.22
CA ALA A 54 0.14 -14.76 4.28
C ALA A 54 -0.65 -16.05 4.08
N ASN A 55 -1.95 -16.00 4.34
CA ASN A 55 -2.85 -17.14 4.19
C ASN A 55 -3.81 -16.90 3.02
N ILE A 56 -3.78 -17.78 2.02
CA ILE A 56 -4.70 -17.75 0.88
C ILE A 56 -5.95 -18.54 1.25
N LEU A 57 -7.08 -17.86 1.39
CA LEU A 57 -8.36 -18.46 1.74
C LEU A 57 -9.06 -19.07 0.52
N SER A 58 -8.87 -18.47 -0.66
CA SER A 58 -9.53 -18.89 -1.89
C SER A 58 -8.76 -19.99 -2.62
N LYS A 59 -9.35 -21.19 -2.69
CA LYS A 59 -8.80 -22.33 -3.45
C LYS A 59 -8.63 -22.00 -4.93
N MET A 60 -9.63 -21.35 -5.54
CA MET A 60 -9.56 -20.94 -6.95
C MET A 60 -8.41 -19.95 -7.21
N PHE A 61 -8.17 -19.03 -6.26
CA PHE A 61 -7.05 -18.10 -6.35
C PHE A 61 -5.70 -18.81 -6.30
N LYS A 62 -5.56 -19.79 -5.40
CA LYS A 62 -4.36 -20.65 -5.31
C LYS A 62 -4.10 -21.42 -6.60
N GLU A 63 -5.14 -22.02 -7.20
CA GLU A 63 -5.05 -22.76 -8.47
C GLU A 63 -4.65 -21.88 -9.65
N ARG A 64 -5.18 -20.65 -9.73
CA ARG A 64 -4.80 -19.65 -10.75
C ARG A 64 -3.35 -19.19 -10.63
N ASN A 65 -2.75 -19.37 -9.46
CA ASN A 65 -1.36 -19.08 -9.16
C ASN A 65 -0.86 -17.69 -9.63
N PRO A 66 -1.53 -16.59 -9.24
CA PRO A 66 -1.11 -15.27 -9.64
C PRO A 66 0.23 -14.86 -9.02
N VAL A 67 0.85 -13.85 -9.62
CA VAL A 67 1.98 -13.14 -9.03
C VAL A 67 1.44 -12.12 -8.04
N LEU A 68 2.02 -12.14 -6.85
CA LEU A 68 1.71 -11.26 -5.74
C LEU A 68 2.86 -10.28 -5.59
N THR A 69 2.55 -8.99 -5.57
CA THR A 69 3.51 -7.92 -5.35
C THR A 69 3.47 -7.51 -3.90
N ILE A 70 4.62 -7.55 -3.24
CA ILE A 70 4.78 -7.22 -1.83
C ILE A 70 5.39 -5.83 -1.76
N SER A 71 4.76 -4.94 -1.00
CA SER A 71 5.22 -3.58 -0.81
C SER A 71 5.13 -3.16 0.65
N ILE A 72 6.07 -2.33 1.08
CA ILE A 72 5.94 -1.62 2.35
C ILE A 72 5.15 -0.34 2.11
N GLN A 73 3.98 -0.27 2.72
CA GLN A 73 3.12 0.89 2.67
C GLN A 73 3.49 1.86 3.77
N LYS A 74 3.61 3.11 3.36
CA LYS A 74 3.87 4.25 4.22
C LYS A 74 2.54 4.95 4.43
N SER A 75 2.04 5.05 5.65
CA SER A 75 0.73 5.67 5.94
C SER A 75 0.79 7.20 5.85
N ILE A 76 1.18 7.72 4.69
CA ILE A 76 1.25 9.14 4.36
C ILE A 76 0.27 9.46 3.23
N ARG A 77 -0.09 10.75 3.10
CA ARG A 77 -1.05 11.28 2.11
C ARG A 77 -0.69 10.95 0.65
N TYR A 78 0.50 10.41 0.40
CA TYR A 78 1.02 10.03 -0.92
C TYR A 78 1.20 8.51 -1.02
N PRO A 79 0.16 7.76 -1.43
CA PRO A 79 0.23 6.30 -1.63
C PRO A 79 1.24 5.86 -2.72
N LYS A 80 1.82 6.79 -3.47
CA LYS A 80 2.89 6.54 -4.46
C LYS A 80 4.27 6.25 -3.85
N LEU A 81 4.41 6.29 -2.52
CA LEU A 81 5.66 6.00 -1.83
C LEU A 81 5.73 4.57 -1.27
N ASN A 82 4.82 3.71 -1.70
CA ASN A 82 4.93 2.27 -1.49
C ASN A 82 6.19 1.77 -2.19
N GLU A 83 7.08 1.16 -1.43
CA GLU A 83 8.30 0.57 -1.97
C GLU A 83 8.05 -0.92 -2.19
N GLU A 84 8.25 -1.37 -3.42
CA GLU A 84 8.23 -2.80 -3.73
C GLU A 84 9.39 -3.49 -3.01
N ILE A 85 9.07 -4.52 -2.24
CA ILE A 85 10.04 -5.38 -1.55
C ILE A 85 10.38 -6.57 -2.44
N GLY A 86 9.37 -7.11 -3.14
CA GLY A 86 9.56 -8.20 -4.09
C GLY A 86 8.24 -8.78 -4.59
N ASN A 87 8.35 -9.89 -5.31
CA ASN A 87 7.21 -10.61 -5.85
C ASN A 87 7.28 -12.10 -5.48
N ILE A 88 6.13 -12.70 -5.20
CA ILE A 88 5.99 -14.13 -4.93
C ILE A 88 4.81 -14.70 -5.70
N ARG A 89 4.91 -15.94 -6.17
CA ARG A 89 3.74 -16.62 -6.77
C ARG A 89 2.89 -17.23 -5.66
N ALA A 90 1.57 -17.12 -5.80
CA ALA A 90 0.61 -17.64 -4.82
C ALA A 90 0.82 -19.12 -4.46
N ARG A 91 1.28 -19.97 -5.39
CA ARG A 91 1.58 -21.39 -5.11
C ARG A 91 2.69 -21.61 -4.06
N PHE A 92 3.56 -20.63 -3.86
CA PHE A 92 4.66 -20.72 -2.88
C PHE A 92 4.23 -20.26 -1.49
N LEU A 93 3.05 -19.65 -1.37
CA LEU A 93 2.41 -19.42 -0.09
C LEU A 93 1.57 -20.66 0.22
N GLU A 94 2.20 -21.68 0.83
CA GLU A 94 1.42 -22.78 1.42
C GLU A 94 0.60 -22.28 2.61
N ASP A 95 -0.32 -23.09 3.10
CA ASP A 95 -1.21 -22.69 4.19
C ASP A 95 -0.37 -22.35 5.44
N SER A 96 -0.47 -21.12 5.95
CA SER A 96 0.35 -20.57 7.04
C SER A 96 1.82 -20.25 6.71
N SER A 97 2.21 -20.31 5.43
CA SER A 97 3.54 -19.85 5.00
C SER A 97 3.63 -18.33 4.96
N GLY A 98 4.86 -17.84 4.91
CA GLY A 98 5.14 -16.43 4.84
C GLY A 98 6.34 -16.13 3.96
N PHE A 99 6.71 -14.86 3.96
CA PHE A 99 7.95 -14.39 3.36
C PHE A 99 8.71 -13.55 4.37
N MET A 100 10.02 -13.52 4.20
CA MET A 100 10.92 -12.79 5.08
C MET A 100 11.72 -11.77 4.27
N PHE A 101 11.97 -10.62 4.88
CA PHE A 101 12.83 -9.61 4.27
C PHE A 101 13.55 -8.78 5.32
N LEU A 102 14.73 -8.30 4.94
CA LEU A 102 15.55 -7.43 5.77
C LEU A 102 15.03 -5.99 5.74
N LEU A 103 14.85 -5.38 6.91
CA LEU A 103 14.47 -3.97 7.03
C LEU A 103 15.59 -3.03 6.56
N LYS A 104 15.33 -2.28 5.49
CA LYS A 104 16.32 -1.38 4.89
C LYS A 104 16.14 0.05 5.38
N LYS A 105 17.27 0.72 5.64
CA LYS A 105 17.31 2.14 6.01
C LYS A 105 16.57 3.05 5.02
N LYS A 106 16.56 2.72 3.73
CA LYS A 106 15.88 3.51 2.68
C LYS A 106 14.36 3.58 2.85
N TRP A 107 13.78 2.67 3.62
CA TRP A 107 12.34 2.63 3.88
C TRP A 107 11.91 3.58 5.00
N LEU A 108 12.86 3.96 5.88
CA LEU A 108 12.64 4.99 6.89
C LEU A 108 12.46 6.35 6.21
N ILE A 109 11.31 6.95 6.43
CA ILE A 109 11.07 8.37 6.13
C ILE A 109 11.23 9.13 7.44
N LYS A 110 12.08 10.17 7.44
CA LYS A 110 12.41 10.93 8.66
C LYS A 110 11.17 11.55 9.30
N GLU A 111 10.19 11.89 8.48
CA GLU A 111 8.89 12.47 8.83
C GLU A 111 7.86 11.42 9.29
N GLN A 112 8.19 10.13 9.25
CA GLN A 112 7.27 9.01 9.54
C GLN A 112 7.62 8.27 10.85
N SER A 113 8.43 8.86 11.74
CA SER A 113 8.81 8.21 13.01
C SER A 113 7.63 7.94 13.96
N SER A 114 6.50 8.63 13.78
CA SER A 114 5.28 8.49 14.59
C SER A 114 4.15 7.72 13.91
N VAL A 115 4.32 7.33 12.65
CA VAL A 115 3.26 6.72 11.83
C VAL A 115 3.62 5.27 11.52
N PRO A 116 2.73 4.30 11.78
CA PRO A 116 3.03 2.90 11.55
C PRO A 116 3.20 2.59 10.06
N PHE A 117 3.93 1.51 9.80
CA PHE A 117 4.09 0.89 8.50
C PHE A 117 3.14 -0.31 8.38
N ARG A 118 2.77 -0.64 7.15
CA ARG A 118 2.04 -1.88 6.81
C ARG A 118 2.72 -2.59 5.66
N ILE A 119 2.54 -3.89 5.59
CA ILE A 119 2.92 -4.67 4.41
C ILE A 119 1.68 -4.89 3.58
N ARG A 120 1.73 -4.42 2.34
CA ARG A 120 0.67 -4.60 1.35
C ARG A 120 1.08 -5.69 0.38
N VAL A 121 0.19 -6.67 0.22
CA VAL A 121 0.27 -7.67 -0.84
C VAL A 121 -0.81 -7.36 -1.86
N SER A 122 -0.43 -7.08 -3.11
CA SER A 122 -1.35 -6.78 -4.21
C SER A 122 -1.23 -7.77 -5.35
N TRP A 123 -2.27 -7.86 -6.17
CA TRP A 123 -2.31 -8.74 -7.34
C TRP A 123 -3.23 -8.17 -8.41
N SER A 124 -3.04 -8.62 -9.66
CA SER A 124 -3.82 -8.15 -10.81
C SER A 124 -4.74 -9.20 -11.43
N ALA A 125 -4.50 -10.49 -11.17
CA ALA A 125 -5.27 -11.60 -11.73
C ALA A 125 -5.59 -12.64 -10.64
N PRO A 126 -6.71 -13.38 -10.72
CA PRO A 126 -7.79 -13.31 -11.72
C PRO A 126 -8.71 -12.07 -11.60
N LYS A 127 -8.66 -11.38 -10.46
CA LYS A 127 -9.28 -10.07 -10.21
C LYS A 127 -8.25 -9.21 -9.49
N SER A 128 -8.16 -7.92 -9.80
CA SER A 128 -7.25 -7.03 -9.07
C SER A 128 -7.69 -6.88 -7.61
N GLY A 129 -6.74 -6.87 -6.71
CA GLY A 129 -7.00 -6.77 -5.28
C GLY A 129 -5.73 -6.49 -4.49
N TYR A 130 -5.91 -6.20 -3.22
CA TYR A 130 -4.82 -6.12 -2.26
C TYR A 130 -5.28 -6.53 -0.87
N GLN A 131 -4.31 -6.85 -0.03
CA GLN A 131 -4.50 -7.01 1.40
C GLN A 131 -3.36 -6.34 2.16
N ASP A 132 -3.69 -5.67 3.26
CA ASP A 132 -2.73 -5.00 4.13
C ASP A 132 -2.53 -5.83 5.41
N SER A 133 -1.30 -5.84 5.92
CA SER A 133 -0.98 -6.40 7.22
C SER A 133 -1.42 -5.47 8.37
N GLU A 134 -1.32 -6.00 9.59
CA GLU A 134 -1.33 -5.17 10.79
C GLU A 134 -0.17 -4.15 10.80
N ASP A 135 -0.38 -3.09 11.58
CA ASP A 135 0.56 -1.99 11.77
C ASP A 135 1.81 -2.44 12.54
N PHE A 136 2.99 -1.98 12.10
CA PHE A 136 4.25 -2.16 12.82
C PHE A 136 5.11 -0.89 12.78
N TYR A 137 6.05 -0.76 13.72
CA TYR A 137 6.98 0.35 13.79
C TYR A 137 8.40 -0.16 13.60
N PHE A 138 9.21 0.58 12.85
CA PHE A 138 10.63 0.33 12.84
C PHE A 138 11.43 1.63 12.79
N HIS A 139 12.61 1.60 13.40
CA HIS A 139 13.48 2.76 13.60
C HIS A 139 14.91 2.45 13.17
N LYS A 140 15.78 3.45 13.24
CA LYS A 140 17.20 3.33 12.87
C LYS A 140 17.96 2.39 13.79
#